data_AF-A0A2D9JQ27-F1
#
_entry.id   AF-A0A2D9JQ27-F1
#
_cell.length_a   1.000
_cell.length_b   1.000
_cell.length_c   1.000
_cell.angle_alpha   90.00
_cell.angle_beta   90.00
_cell.angle_gamma   90.00
#
_symmetry.space_group_name_H-M   'P 1'
#
loop_
_entity.id
_entity.type
_entity.pdbx_description
1 polymer ?
#
loop_
_entity_poly.entity_id
_entity_poly.type
_entity_poly.pdbx_seq_one_letter_code
_entity_poly.pdbx_strand_id
1 'polypeptide(L)' 'MSEPLTLAPGEYGNIGAVMCCVTYQGQVSVAGDVSRLDDGETTEFARGHIQARRDGESFVFSLIERAD' A
#
# COMPACT_ATOMS: atom_id res chain seq x y z
N MET A 1 -1.16 9.75 -7.34
CA MET A 1 -2.14 10.85 -7.19
C MET A 1 -3.53 10.25 -7.28
N SER A 2 -4.39 10.50 -6.30
CA SER A 2 -5.80 10.11 -6.36
C SER A 2 -6.57 11.10 -7.24
N GLU A 3 -7.41 10.61 -8.15
CA GLU A 3 -8.29 11.43 -8.99
C GLU A 3 -9.42 12.06 -8.15
N PRO A 4 -10.00 13.18 -8.61
CA PRO A 4 -10.98 13.94 -7.84
C PRO A 4 -12.32 13.19 -7.72
N LEU A 5 -12.74 12.91 -6.48
CA LEU A 5 -14.09 12.48 -6.14
C LEU A 5 -14.99 13.70 -5.93
N THR A 6 -16.17 13.70 -6.54
CA THR A 6 -17.19 14.74 -6.35
C THR A 6 -18.46 14.11 -5.76
N LEU A 7 -18.96 14.67 -4.66
CA LEU A 7 -20.10 14.15 -3.89
C LEU A 7 -21.11 15.26 -3.56
N ALA A 8 -22.40 14.92 -3.48
CA ALA A 8 -23.54 15.76 -3.09
C ALA A 8 -23.99 15.50 -1.62
N PRO A 9 -24.87 16.34 -1.02
CA PRO A 9 -25.32 16.15 0.37
C PRO A 9 -25.99 14.79 0.61
N GLY A 10 -25.46 14.01 1.56
CA GLY A 10 -25.90 12.63 1.85
C GLY A 10 -25.05 11.55 1.15
N GLU A 11 -24.13 11.94 0.28
CA GLU A 11 -23.20 11.04 -0.40
C GLU A 11 -21.90 10.87 0.40
N TYR A 12 -21.30 9.69 0.29
CA TYR A 12 -20.04 9.33 0.94
C TYR A 12 -19.10 8.70 -0.09
N GLY A 13 -17.80 8.89 0.09
CA GLY A 13 -16.80 8.21 -0.74
C GLY A 13 -15.37 8.58 -0.35
N ASN A 14 -14.42 7.77 -0.83
CA ASN A 14 -13.03 7.81 -0.39
C ASN A 14 -12.14 8.39 -1.50
N ILE A 15 -11.33 9.40 -1.17
CA ILE A 15 -10.16 9.81 -1.96
C ILE A 15 -8.92 9.42 -1.17
N GLY A 16 -8.21 8.39 -1.63
CA GLY A 16 -6.97 7.95 -0.98
C GLY A 16 -7.18 7.37 0.44
N ALA A 17 -6.06 7.27 1.18
CA ALA A 17 -5.80 6.30 2.25
C ALA A 17 -5.59 4.87 1.70
N VAL A 18 -4.34 4.56 1.41
CA VAL A 18 -3.92 3.20 1.07
C VAL A 18 -3.74 2.43 2.37
N MET A 19 -4.57 1.42 2.57
CA MET A 19 -4.42 0.50 3.68
C MET A 19 -3.23 -0.43 3.42
N CYS A 20 -2.25 -0.41 4.32
CA CYS A 20 -1.15 -1.37 4.38
C CYS A 20 -1.37 -2.30 5.59
N CYS A 21 -1.34 -3.60 5.36
CA CYS A 21 -1.55 -4.60 6.40
C CYS A 21 -0.52 -5.71 6.28
N VAL A 22 -0.14 -6.27 7.44
CA VAL A 22 0.55 -7.56 7.54
C VAL A 22 -0.53 -8.56 7.95
N THR A 23 -0.93 -9.45 7.04
CA THR A 23 -2.04 -10.38 7.28
C THR A 23 -1.58 -11.60 8.08
N TYR A 24 -0.40 -12.12 7.76
CA TYR A 24 0.30 -13.20 8.45
C TYR A 24 1.81 -12.98 8.34
N GLN A 25 2.60 -13.74 9.10
CA GLN A 25 4.05 -13.67 8.98
C GLN A 25 4.49 -13.93 7.52
N GLY A 26 5.25 -12.99 6.96
CA GLY A 26 5.72 -13.06 5.57
C GLY A 26 4.66 -12.70 4.51
N GLN A 27 3.46 -12.24 4.89
CA GLN A 27 2.43 -11.82 3.93
C GLN A 27 1.93 -10.41 4.23
N VAL A 28 1.93 -9.56 3.20
CA VAL A 28 1.45 -8.18 3.28
C VAL A 28 0.34 -7.92 2.26
N SER A 29 -0.55 -6.98 2.56
CA SER A 29 -1.65 -6.53 1.72
C SER A 29 -1.64 -5.00 1.65
N VAL A 30 -1.58 -4.43 0.45
CA VAL A 30 -1.55 -2.97 0.22
C VAL A 30 -2.59 -2.59 -0.82
N ALA A 31 -3.54 -1.72 -0.46
CA ALA A 31 -4.64 -1.30 -1.35
C ALA A 31 -5.47 -2.46 -1.97
N GLY A 32 -5.46 -3.63 -1.32
CA GLY A 32 -6.12 -4.86 -1.79
C GLY A 32 -5.20 -5.83 -2.55
N ASP A 33 -3.98 -5.43 -2.91
CA ASP A 33 -2.98 -6.31 -3.55
C ASP A 33 -2.18 -7.05 -2.48
N VAL A 34 -2.00 -8.36 -2.64
CA VAL A 34 -1.35 -9.25 -1.66
C VAL A 34 -0.01 -9.75 -2.21
N SER A 35 1.02 -9.72 -1.38
CA SER A 35 2.34 -10.30 -1.71
C SER A 35 2.92 -11.08 -0.53
N ARG A 36 3.81 -12.02 -0.85
CA ARG A 36 4.64 -12.73 0.13
C ARG A 36 6.08 -12.23 0.03
N LEU A 37 6.70 -12.08 1.19
CA LEU A 37 8.06 -11.59 1.36
C LEU A 37 8.81 -12.51 2.32
N ASP A 38 9.87 -13.13 1.81
CA ASP A 38 10.92 -13.70 2.64
C ASP A 38 11.75 -12.58 3.30
N ASP A 39 12.59 -12.94 4.28
CA ASP A 39 13.38 -11.94 5.00
C ASP A 39 14.38 -11.23 4.08
N GLY A 40 14.47 -9.90 4.23
CA GLY A 40 15.25 -9.02 3.36
C GLY A 40 14.64 -8.74 1.98
N GLU A 41 13.55 -9.41 1.61
CA GLU A 41 12.89 -9.16 0.33
C GLU A 41 12.12 -7.83 0.30
N THR A 42 11.97 -7.31 -0.92
CA THR A 42 11.25 -6.07 -1.21
C THR A 42 10.30 -6.29 -2.38
N THR A 43 9.11 -5.69 -2.30
CA THR A 43 8.11 -5.73 -3.37
C THR A 43 7.45 -4.37 -3.54
N GLU A 44 6.94 -4.09 -4.74
CA GLU A 44 6.31 -2.82 -5.08
C GLU A 44 4.83 -3.03 -5.39
N PHE A 45 4.01 -2.19 -4.78
CA PHE A 45 2.58 -2.08 -5.02
C PHE A 45 2.34 -0.86 -5.89
N ALA A 46 2.11 -1.13 -7.18
CA ALA A 46 1.84 -0.10 -8.18
C ALA A 46 0.67 0.80 -7.76
N ARG A 47 -0.36 0.21 -7.14
CA ARG A 47 -1.50 0.93 -6.57
C ARG A 47 -1.07 1.67 -5.29
N GLY A 48 -0.92 2.98 -5.42
CA GLY A 48 -0.50 3.86 -4.31
C GLY A 48 0.98 4.21 -4.30
N HIS A 49 1.78 3.66 -5.22
CA HIS A 49 3.23 3.86 -5.29
C HIS A 49 3.91 3.51 -3.98
N ILE A 50 3.63 2.31 -3.45
CA ILE A 50 4.14 1.88 -2.16
C ILE A 50 5.11 0.73 -2.37
N GLN A 51 6.27 0.80 -1.74
CA GLN A 51 7.18 -0.32 -1.59
C GLN A 51 6.99 -0.92 -0.19
N ALA A 52 7.01 -2.25 -0.11
CA ALA A 52 7.08 -2.97 1.16
C ALA A 52 8.39 -3.77 1.22
N ARG A 53 9.10 -3.66 2.34
CA ARG A 53 10.30 -4.46 2.64
C ARG A 53 10.09 -5.22 3.93
N ARG A 54 10.54 -6.48 3.99
CA ARG A 54 10.61 -7.24 5.24
C ARG A 54 11.96 -7.03 5.93
N ASP A 55 11.92 -6.80 7.24
CA ASP A 55 13.09 -6.56 8.09
C ASP A 55 12.96 -7.45 9.35
N GLY A 56 13.36 -8.71 9.22
CA GLY A 56 13.16 -9.76 10.21
C GLY A 56 11.68 -10.04 10.47
N GLU A 57 11.20 -9.59 11.64
CA GLU A 57 9.81 -9.73 12.09
C GLU A 57 8.94 -8.52 11.73
N SER A 58 9.54 -7.43 11.26
CA SER A 58 8.85 -6.18 10.93
C SER A 58 8.72 -5.97 9.42
N PHE A 59 7.80 -5.08 9.03
CA PHE A 59 7.59 -4.68 7.64
C PHE A 59 7.61 -3.15 7.54
N VAL A 60 8.37 -2.65 6.57
CA VAL A 60 8.50 -1.21 6.30
C VAL A 60 7.75 -0.91 5.01
N PHE A 61 6.85 0.07 5.05
CA PHE A 61 6.11 0.56 3.90
C PHE A 61 6.53 2.00 3.60
N SER A 62 6.94 2.27 2.36
CA SER A 62 7.43 3.59 1.93
C SER A 62 6.78 4.00 0.62
N LEU A 63 6.57 5.30 0.41
CA LEU A 63 6.20 5.81 -0.91
C LEU A 63 7.43 5.75 -1.83
N ILE A 64 7.21 5.32 -3.07
CA ILE A 64 8.22 5.35 -4.12
C ILE A 64 8.11 6.72 -4.79
N GLU A 65 9.16 7.53 -4.66
CA GLU A 65 9.26 8.79 -5.40
C GLU A 65 9.27 8.49 -6.90
N ARG A 66 8.40 9.19 -7.64
CA ARG A 66 8.45 9.14 -9.10
C ARG A 66 9.65 10.00 -9.53
N ALA A 67 10.59 9.42 -10.26
CA ALA A 67 11.50 10.22 -11.06
C ALA A 67 10.66 10.89 -12.16
N ASP A 68 10.56 12.21 -12.08
CA ASP A 68 9.94 13.06 -13.12
C ASP A 68 10.71 12.98 -14.46
#